data_AF-A0A1F9YHN1-F1
#
_entry.id   AF-A0A1F9YHN1-F1
#
_cell.length_a   1.000
_cell.length_b   1.000
_cell.length_c   1.000
_cell.angle_alpha   90.00
_cell.angle_beta   90.00
_cell.angle_gamma   90.00
#
_symmetry.space_group_name_H-M   'P 1'
#
loop_
_entity.id
_entity.type
_entity.pdbx_description
1 polymer ?
#
loop_
_entity_poly.entity_id
_entity_poly.type
_entity_poly.pdbx_seq_one_letter_code
_entity_poly.pdbx_strand_id
1 'polypeptide(L)'
;MEVAIMSRAILAALLLVSLSPAARATTYEIDAVHSQVAFKVRHLVGKVPGRFTKFSGTISYEPGKPEAWKVEAAIDPASINTDNEKRDAHLKSPDFFDTGKCASMGFKSTKVTDVEGDTAKLHGELTMHCVTKPVVLGLELGG
;
A
#
# COMPACT_ATOMS: atom_id res chain seq x y z
N MET A 1 -48.79 8.52 64.11
CA MET A 1 -49.56 8.77 62.88
C MET A 1 -48.60 9.51 61.96
N GLU A 2 -47.76 8.79 61.19
CA GLU A 2 -48.02 8.42 59.78
C GLU A 2 -48.61 9.62 59.00
N VAL A 3 -48.00 10.08 57.91
CA VAL A 3 -47.85 9.32 56.66
C VAL A 3 -46.55 9.69 55.91
N ALA A 4 -45.88 8.66 55.41
CA ALA A 4 -44.76 8.70 54.47
C ALA A 4 -45.19 9.14 53.05
N ILE A 5 -44.23 9.43 52.15
CA ILE A 5 -44.13 8.82 50.78
C ILE A 5 -43.34 9.70 49.78
N MET A 6 -42.35 9.03 49.17
CA MET A 6 -41.65 9.21 47.88
C MET A 6 -41.04 10.58 47.51
N SER A 7 -39.71 10.70 47.42
CA SER A 7 -38.82 10.13 46.39
C SER A 7 -39.02 10.74 45.00
N ARG A 8 -38.11 11.65 44.60
CA ARG A 8 -37.56 11.79 43.25
C ARG A 8 -36.16 12.39 43.32
N ALA A 9 -35.15 11.55 43.52
CA ALA A 9 -33.77 11.93 43.26
C ALA A 9 -33.61 12.13 41.74
N ILE A 10 -33.38 13.37 41.32
CA ILE A 10 -33.06 13.70 39.93
C ILE A 10 -31.59 13.28 39.72
N LEU A 11 -31.38 12.06 39.25
CA LEU A 11 -30.08 11.63 38.74
C LEU A 11 -29.93 12.20 37.31
N ALA A 12 -29.36 13.40 37.20
CA ALA A 12 -28.87 13.89 35.92
C ALA A 12 -27.58 13.12 35.58
N ALA A 13 -27.70 12.01 34.86
CA ALA A 13 -26.57 11.30 34.29
C ALA A 13 -25.97 12.19 33.18
N LEU A 14 -24.92 12.93 33.50
CA LEU A 14 -24.13 13.67 32.54
C LEU A 14 -23.37 12.65 31.69
N LEU A 15 -23.92 12.28 30.53
CA LEU A 15 -23.21 11.51 29.52
C LEU A 15 -22.07 12.39 28.98
N LEU A 16 -20.88 12.25 29.57
CA LEU A 16 -19.65 12.69 28.95
C LEU A 16 -19.41 11.78 27.74
N VAL A 17 -20.01 12.11 26.60
CA VAL A 17 -19.60 11.57 25.31
C VAL A 17 -18.20 12.12 25.06
N SER A 18 -17.19 11.33 25.39
CA SER A 18 -15.83 11.58 24.97
C SER A 18 -15.79 11.56 23.44
N LEU A 19 -15.78 12.73 22.80
CA LEU A 19 -15.37 12.86 21.41
C LEU A 19 -13.88 12.54 21.35
N SER A 20 -13.55 11.26 21.25
CA SER A 20 -12.21 10.87 20.80
C SER A 20 -12.05 11.47 19.39
N PRO A 21 -11.01 12.28 19.14
CA PRO A 21 -10.72 12.69 17.78
C PRO A 21 -10.52 11.41 16.99
N ALA A 22 -11.35 11.19 15.97
CA ALA A 22 -11.03 10.18 14.98
C ALA A 22 -9.69 10.62 14.38
N ALA A 23 -8.62 9.90 14.71
CA ALA A 23 -7.41 9.98 13.92
C ALA A 23 -7.84 9.80 12.46
N ARG A 24 -7.29 10.63 11.59
CA ARG A 24 -7.49 10.52 10.15
C ARG A 24 -6.25 9.87 9.59
N ALA A 25 -6.43 8.95 8.66
CA ALA A 25 -5.33 8.42 7.87
C ALA A 25 -4.44 9.57 7.37
N THR A 26 -3.16 9.45 7.68
CA THR A 26 -2.14 10.36 7.19
C THR A 26 -1.62 9.79 5.88
N THR A 27 -1.59 10.63 4.85
CA THR A 27 -1.03 10.26 3.54
C THR A 27 0.42 10.71 3.46
N TYR A 28 1.29 9.76 3.15
CA TYR A 28 2.72 9.95 2.94
C TYR A 28 3.02 9.79 1.46
N GLU A 29 3.87 10.66 0.92
CA GLU A 29 4.46 10.48 -0.40
C GLU A 29 5.64 9.49 -0.30
N ILE A 30 5.77 8.61 -1.29
CA ILE A 30 6.92 7.71 -1.39
C ILE A 30 8.16 8.54 -1.72
N ASP A 31 9.14 8.52 -0.82
CA ASP A 31 10.46 9.06 -1.09
C ASP A 31 11.28 8.06 -1.91
N ALA A 32 11.49 8.37 -3.19
CA ALA A 32 12.24 7.54 -4.11
C ALA A 32 13.73 7.37 -3.74
N VAL A 33 14.31 8.27 -2.93
CA VAL A 33 15.72 8.19 -2.51
C VAL A 33 15.93 7.09 -1.47
N HIS A 34 14.97 6.89 -0.58
CA HIS A 34 15.04 5.92 0.51
C HIS A 34 14.16 4.68 0.30
N SER A 35 13.62 4.52 -0.91
CA SER A 35 12.75 3.42 -1.29
C SER A 35 13.34 2.64 -2.47
N GLN A 36 12.87 1.41 -2.68
CA GLN A 36 13.27 0.60 -3.82
C GLN A 36 12.11 -0.22 -4.37
N VAL A 37 12.01 -0.27 -5.70
CA VAL A 37 11.21 -1.27 -6.43
C VAL A 37 12.18 -2.20 -7.16
N ALA A 38 12.32 -3.43 -6.66
CA ALA A 38 13.27 -4.41 -7.19
C ALA A 38 12.62 -5.77 -7.46
N PHE A 39 13.24 -6.52 -8.36
CA PHE A 39 12.84 -7.87 -8.71
C PHE A 39 14.06 -8.79 -8.82
N LYS A 40 13.82 -10.10 -8.76
CA LYS A 40 14.82 -11.13 -9.03
C LYS A 40 14.20 -12.22 -9.90
N VAL A 41 14.83 -12.51 -11.05
CA VAL A 41 14.38 -13.59 -11.95
C VAL A 41 15.39 -14.73 -11.92
N ARG A 42 14.90 -15.98 -11.88
CA ARG A 42 15.76 -17.17 -11.95
C ARG A 42 16.34 -17.31 -13.36
N HIS A 43 17.64 -17.59 -13.42
CA HIS A 43 18.39 -17.96 -14.62
C HIS A 43 19.11 -19.31 -14.36
N LEU A 44 19.74 -19.89 -15.39
CA LEU A 44 20.34 -21.24 -15.38
C LEU A 44 21.04 -21.62 -14.06
N VAL A 45 21.89 -20.75 -13.52
CA VAL A 45 22.73 -21.02 -12.34
C VAL A 45 22.45 -20.06 -11.17
N GLY A 46 21.64 -19.02 -11.37
CA GLY A 46 21.53 -17.93 -10.38
C GLY A 46 20.27 -17.08 -10.51
N LYS A 47 20.24 -15.96 -9.79
CA LYS A 47 19.19 -14.95 -9.89
C LYS A 47 19.77 -13.70 -10.53
N VAL A 48 19.04 -13.12 -11.50
CA VAL A 48 19.36 -11.81 -12.07
C VAL A 48 18.56 -10.78 -11.29
N PRO A 49 19.21 -9.90 -10.49
CA PRO A 49 18.53 -8.78 -9.87
C PRO A 49 18.22 -7.71 -10.91
N GLY A 50 17.15 -6.97 -10.68
CA GLY A 50 16.85 -5.75 -11.39
C GLY A 50 16.03 -4.81 -10.52
N ARG A 51 16.00 -3.55 -10.92
CA ARG A 51 15.29 -2.47 -10.21
C ARG A 51 14.70 -1.47 -11.19
N PHE A 52 13.69 -0.74 -10.74
CA PHE A 52 13.19 0.44 -11.43
C PHE A 52 13.68 1.67 -10.70
N THR A 53 14.27 2.60 -11.45
CA THR A 53 14.93 3.80 -10.88
C THR A 53 14.01 5.01 -10.83
N LYS A 54 12.84 4.94 -11.45
CA LYS A 54 11.81 5.98 -11.41
C LYS A 54 10.48 5.38 -11.01
N PHE A 55 10.01 5.80 -9.84
CA PHE A 55 8.71 5.43 -9.30
C PHE A 55 8.23 6.54 -8.36
N SER A 56 6.94 6.53 -8.08
CA SER A 56 6.26 7.48 -7.20
C SER A 56 5.02 6.82 -6.60
N GLY A 57 4.41 7.45 -5.62
CA GLY A 57 3.15 6.96 -5.07
C GLY A 57 2.86 7.52 -3.71
N THR A 58 1.72 7.09 -3.17
CA THR A 58 1.24 7.50 -1.86
C THR A 58 0.92 6.30 -1.00
N ILE A 59 1.11 6.46 0.30
CA ILE A 59 0.75 5.51 1.34
C ILE A 59 -0.13 6.25 2.34
N SER A 60 -1.40 5.88 2.44
CA SER A 60 -2.28 6.33 3.52
C SER A 60 -2.20 5.31 4.65
N TYR A 61 -1.93 5.77 5.86
CA TYR A 61 -1.79 4.92 7.04
C TYR A 61 -2.47 5.54 8.25
N GLU A 62 -3.15 4.70 9.04
CA GLU A 62 -3.73 5.07 10.32
C GLU A 62 -3.50 3.96 11.35
N PRO A 63 -2.81 4.25 12.47
CA PRO A 63 -2.59 3.26 13.51
C PRO A 63 -3.90 2.64 14.00
N GLY A 64 -3.96 1.31 14.03
CA GLY A 64 -5.13 0.58 14.52
C GLY A 64 -6.36 0.58 13.60
N LYS A 65 -6.29 1.17 12.39
CA LYS A 65 -7.38 1.13 11.39
C LYS A 65 -6.90 0.67 10.01
N PRO A 66 -6.67 -0.64 9.82
CA PRO A 66 -6.18 -1.20 8.56
C PRO A 66 -7.09 -0.93 7.34
N GLU A 67 -8.39 -0.75 7.55
CA GLU A 67 -9.35 -0.38 6.53
C GLU A 67 -9.10 1.02 5.91
N ALA A 68 -8.38 1.87 6.64
CA ALA A 68 -7.97 3.18 6.17
C ALA A 68 -6.63 3.15 5.40
N TRP A 69 -5.93 2.00 5.40
CA TRP A 69 -4.64 1.88 4.73
C TRP A 69 -4.84 1.77 3.22
N LYS A 70 -4.08 2.56 2.47
CA LYS A 70 -4.12 2.56 1.01
C LYS A 70 -2.73 2.78 0.44
N VAL A 71 -2.42 2.10 -0.65
CA VAL A 71 -1.20 2.29 -1.43
C VAL A 71 -1.57 2.49 -2.88
N GLU A 72 -1.06 3.55 -3.48
CA GLU A 72 -1.12 3.79 -4.91
C GLU A 72 0.28 4.11 -5.40
N ALA A 73 0.83 3.30 -6.28
CA ALA A 73 2.19 3.41 -6.78
C ALA A 73 2.23 3.36 -8.30
N ALA A 74 3.11 4.17 -8.89
CA ALA A 74 3.38 4.22 -10.31
C ALA A 74 4.88 4.05 -10.56
N ILE A 75 5.21 3.28 -11.58
CA ILE A 75 6.57 2.90 -11.98
C ILE A 75 6.70 3.21 -13.48
N ASP A 76 7.78 3.92 -13.84
CA ASP A 76 8.18 4.06 -15.24
C ASP A 76 8.95 2.79 -15.66
N PRO A 77 8.38 1.93 -16.52
CA PRO A 77 9.05 0.70 -16.94
C PRO A 77 10.32 0.97 -17.76
N ALA A 78 10.47 2.13 -18.40
CA ALA A 78 11.68 2.50 -19.12
C ALA A 78 12.87 2.81 -18.19
N SER A 79 12.61 2.94 -16.89
CA SER A 79 13.62 3.14 -15.84
C SER A 79 14.26 1.84 -15.34
N ILE A 80 13.93 0.71 -15.97
CA ILE A 80 14.50 -0.60 -15.64
C ILE A 80 16.02 -0.58 -15.74
N ASN A 81 16.66 -1.16 -14.73
CA ASN A 81 18.09 -1.29 -14.61
C ASN A 81 18.43 -2.69 -14.07
N THR A 82 19.18 -3.45 -14.86
CA THR A 82 19.74 -4.75 -14.46
C THR A 82 21.27 -4.73 -14.46
N ASP A 83 21.87 -3.54 -14.44
CA ASP A 83 23.30 -3.27 -14.57
C ASP A 83 23.91 -3.86 -15.87
N ASN A 84 23.09 -3.96 -16.92
CA ASN A 84 23.48 -4.43 -18.25
C ASN A 84 22.65 -3.72 -19.33
N GLU A 85 23.26 -2.75 -20.00
CA GLU A 85 22.57 -1.88 -20.97
C GLU A 85 21.90 -2.64 -22.12
N LYS A 86 22.53 -3.71 -22.63
CA LYS A 86 21.95 -4.52 -23.72
C LYS A 86 20.69 -5.24 -23.27
N ARG A 87 20.72 -5.81 -22.05
CA ARG A 87 19.55 -6.46 -21.46
C ARG A 87 18.47 -5.45 -21.13
N ASP A 88 18.83 -4.28 -20.61
CA ASP A 88 17.88 -3.21 -20.30
C ASP A 88 17.19 -2.70 -21.58
N ALA A 89 17.94 -2.55 -22.68
CA ALA A 89 17.37 -2.20 -23.99
C ALA A 89 16.40 -3.29 -24.50
N HIS A 90 16.75 -4.56 -24.35
CA HIS A 90 15.88 -5.67 -24.73
C HIS A 90 14.62 -5.75 -23.86
N LEU A 91 14.72 -5.56 -22.55
CA LEU A 91 13.56 -5.58 -21.64
C LEU A 91 12.57 -4.44 -21.93
N LYS A 92 13.02 -3.34 -22.55
CA LYS A 92 12.15 -2.23 -22.98
C LYS A 92 11.38 -2.53 -24.27
N SER A 93 11.75 -3.57 -25.02
CA SER A 93 11.15 -3.95 -26.31
C SER A 93 9.73 -4.51 -26.17
N PRO A 94 9.00 -4.67 -27.29
CA PRO A 94 7.69 -5.32 -27.31
C PRO A 94 7.66 -6.76 -26.80
N ASP A 95 8.81 -7.45 -26.72
CA ASP A 95 8.89 -8.82 -26.22
C ASP A 95 8.76 -8.88 -24.68
N PHE A 96 8.93 -7.75 -23.99
CA PHE A 96 9.01 -7.69 -22.52
C PHE A 96 8.11 -6.64 -21.87
N PHE A 97 8.54 -5.39 -21.72
CA PHE A 97 7.72 -4.35 -21.08
C PHE A 97 6.98 -3.46 -22.09
N ASP A 98 7.31 -3.55 -23.38
CA ASP A 98 6.78 -2.71 -24.47
C ASP A 98 6.66 -1.24 -24.08
N THR A 99 7.75 -0.63 -23.61
CA THR A 99 7.73 0.71 -23.01
C THR A 99 7.29 1.82 -23.99
N GLY A 100 7.32 1.54 -25.29
CA GLY A 100 6.78 2.43 -26.32
C GLY A 100 5.25 2.48 -26.37
N LYS A 101 4.55 1.41 -25.95
CA LYS A 101 3.08 1.35 -25.88
C LYS A 101 2.54 1.36 -24.45
N CYS A 102 3.20 0.66 -23.55
CA CYS A 102 2.83 0.51 -22.15
C CYS A 102 3.70 1.42 -21.29
N ALA A 103 3.39 2.72 -21.31
CA ALA A 103 4.20 3.76 -20.68
C ALA A 103 4.11 3.79 -19.15
N SER A 104 3.19 3.04 -18.53
CA SER A 104 3.00 3.03 -17.08
C SER A 104 2.78 1.61 -16.55
N MET A 105 3.43 1.32 -15.43
CA MET A 105 3.21 0.16 -14.57
C MET A 105 2.79 0.69 -13.20
N GLY A 106 1.91 0.00 -12.49
CA GLY A 106 1.46 0.51 -11.21
C GLY A 106 0.63 -0.46 -10.40
N PHE A 107 0.45 -0.12 -9.13
CA PHE A 107 -0.34 -0.88 -8.17
C PHE A 107 -1.31 0.06 -7.46
N LYS A 108 -2.57 -0.37 -7.35
CA LYS A 108 -3.59 0.33 -6.55
C LYS A 108 -4.27 -0.63 -5.60
N SER A 109 -4.08 -0.41 -4.30
CA SER A 109 -4.70 -1.24 -3.27
C SER A 109 -6.22 -1.08 -3.26
N THR A 110 -6.92 -2.17 -3.01
CA THR A 110 -8.38 -2.22 -2.86
C THR A 110 -8.81 -2.60 -1.44
N LYS A 111 -8.03 -3.44 -0.75
CA LYS A 111 -8.38 -3.92 0.60
C LYS A 111 -7.15 -4.42 1.37
N VAL A 112 -7.18 -4.27 2.70
CA VAL A 112 -6.27 -4.96 3.63
C VAL A 112 -7.00 -6.11 4.33
N THR A 113 -6.35 -7.27 4.48
CA THR A 113 -6.83 -8.43 5.25
C THR A 113 -5.69 -9.05 6.06
N ASP A 114 -6.03 -10.02 6.92
CA ASP A 114 -5.07 -10.87 7.63
C ASP A 114 -3.99 -10.07 8.38
N VAL A 115 -4.44 -9.09 9.18
CA VAL A 115 -3.55 -8.19 9.93
C VAL A 115 -3.09 -8.89 11.19
N GLU A 116 -1.78 -9.13 11.29
CA GLU A 116 -1.13 -9.84 12.38
C GLU A 116 0.14 -9.09 12.79
N GLY A 117 0.05 -8.36 13.91
CA GLY A 117 1.12 -7.48 14.37
C GLY A 117 1.45 -6.43 13.29
N ASP A 118 2.69 -6.48 12.80
CA ASP A 118 3.19 -5.57 11.77
C ASP A 118 3.03 -6.12 10.34
N THR A 119 2.36 -7.27 10.16
CA THR A 119 2.14 -7.87 8.84
C THR A 119 0.68 -7.84 8.42
N ALA A 120 0.43 -7.77 7.11
CA ALA A 120 -0.91 -7.85 6.54
C ALA A 120 -0.89 -8.36 5.09
N LYS A 121 -2.06 -8.69 4.53
CA LYS A 121 -2.24 -8.89 3.09
C LYS A 121 -2.89 -7.68 2.44
N LEU A 122 -2.22 -7.14 1.43
CA LEU A 122 -2.66 -6.00 0.65
C LEU A 122 -3.18 -6.47 -0.71
N HIS A 123 -4.50 -6.46 -0.88
CA HIS A 123 -5.17 -6.74 -2.14
C HIS A 123 -5.13 -5.50 -3.01
N GLY A 124 -4.96 -5.68 -4.32
CA GLY A 124 -5.01 -4.56 -5.25
C GLY A 124 -4.91 -4.98 -6.70
N GLU A 125 -5.02 -3.99 -7.56
CA GLU A 125 -4.87 -4.14 -9.01
C GLU A 125 -3.44 -3.80 -9.40
N LEU A 126 -2.76 -4.74 -10.05
CA LEU A 126 -1.43 -4.56 -10.64
C LEU A 126 -1.57 -4.42 -12.15
N THR A 127 -1.13 -3.29 -12.68
CA THR A 127 -1.03 -3.05 -14.12
C THR A 127 0.41 -3.20 -14.58
N MET A 128 0.66 -4.11 -15.52
CA MET A 128 1.97 -4.33 -16.13
C MET A 128 1.79 -4.78 -17.58
N HIS A 129 2.59 -4.25 -18.51
CA HIS A 129 2.44 -4.50 -19.95
C HIS A 129 1.00 -4.29 -20.43
N CYS A 130 0.41 -3.14 -20.08
CA CYS A 130 -0.97 -2.77 -20.43
C CYS A 130 -2.07 -3.72 -19.94
N VAL A 131 -1.75 -4.71 -19.09
CA VAL A 131 -2.70 -5.67 -18.55
C VAL A 131 -2.83 -5.43 -17.05
N THR A 132 -4.07 -5.26 -16.59
CA THR A 132 -4.40 -5.16 -15.17
C THR A 132 -4.91 -6.49 -14.64
N LYS A 133 -4.35 -6.95 -13.52
CA LYS A 133 -4.80 -8.15 -12.82
C LYS A 133 -4.88 -7.89 -11.31
N PRO A 134 -5.84 -8.52 -10.61
CA PRO A 134 -5.87 -8.52 -9.16
C PRO A 134 -4.71 -9.36 -8.62
N VAL A 135 -4.02 -8.84 -7.60
CA VAL A 135 -2.96 -9.52 -6.88
C VAL A 135 -3.11 -9.30 -5.37
N VAL A 136 -2.45 -10.15 -4.59
CA VAL A 136 -2.34 -10.00 -3.13
C VAL A 136 -0.86 -9.92 -2.78
N LEU A 137 -0.44 -8.79 -2.22
CA LEU A 137 0.92 -8.55 -1.76
C LEU A 137 1.02 -8.76 -0.25
N GLY A 138 2.15 -9.26 0.23
CA GLY A 138 2.48 -9.20 1.65
C GLY A 138 2.90 -7.77 2.00
N LEU A 139 2.31 -7.22 3.07
CA LEU A 139 2.67 -5.94 3.65
C LEU A 139 3.36 -6.19 4.99
N GLU A 140 4.48 -5.52 5.22
CA GLU A 140 5.21 -5.49 6.49
C GLU A 140 5.43 -4.02 6.86
N LEU A 141 5.05 -3.65 8.08
CA LEU A 141 5.23 -2.31 8.65
C LEU A 141 6.54 -2.28 9.45
N GLY A 142 7.31 -1.20 9.33
CA GLY A 142 8.58 -1.04 10.04
C GLY A 142 9.81 -1.62 9.31
N GLY A 143 9.59 -2.53 8.36
CA GLY A 143 10.61 -3.12 7.48
C GLY A 143 11.41 -4.25 8.11
#